data_AF-A0A7X6QLG0-F1
#
_entry.id   AF-A0A7X6QLG0-F1
#
_cell.length_a   1.000
_cell.length_b   1.000
_cell.length_c   1.000
_cell.angle_alpha   90.00
_cell.angle_beta   90.00
_cell.angle_gamma   90.00
#
_symmetry.space_group_name_H-M   'P 1'
#
loop_
_entity.id
_entity.type
_entity.pdbx_description
1 polymer ?
#
loop_
_entity_poly.entity_id
_entity_poly.type
_entity_poly.pdbx_seq_one_letter_code
_entity_poly.pdbx_strand_id
1 'polypeptide(L)' 'MKKFFTLLLKNLGVIIVLGGTAVLAATQFTGNLSNTWLLVAAGLFVLGMLTQIYVNKRVD' A
#
# COMPACT_ATOMS: atom_id res chain seq x y z
N MET A 1 -2.68 20.99 -12.88
CA MET A 1 -3.46 19.95 -12.19
C MET A 1 -3.23 18.54 -12.74
N LYS A 2 -3.31 18.27 -14.06
CA LYS A 2 -3.11 16.92 -14.63
C LYS A 2 -1.79 16.24 -14.24
N LYS A 3 -0.68 16.99 -14.20
CA LYS A 3 0.66 16.48 -13.84
C LYS A 3 0.76 15.92 -12.41
N PHE A 4 -0.02 16.47 -11.47
CA PHE A 4 -0.05 16.02 -10.07
C PHE A 4 -0.78 14.68 -9.93
N PHE A 5 -1.90 14.51 -10.62
CA PHE A 5 -2.65 13.24 -10.64
C PHE A 5 -1.84 12.09 -11.23
N THR A 6 -1.07 12.32 -12.30
CA THR A 6 -0.18 11.30 -12.88
C THR A 6 0.92 10.89 -11.90
N LEU A 7 1.45 11.85 -11.14
CA LEU A 7 2.47 11.59 -10.12
C LEU A 7 1.92 10.73 -8.97
N LEU A 8 0.71 11.05 -8.51
CA LEU A 8 0.00 10.27 -7.49
C LEU A 8 -0.29 8.85 -7.97
N LEU A 9 -0.74 8.69 -9.22
CA LEU A 9 -0.97 7.37 -9.80
C LEU A 9 0.32 6.54 -9.83
N LYS A 10 1.43 7.09 -10.34
CA LYS A 10 2.74 6.39 -10.39
C LYS A 10 3.20 5.90 -9.01
N ASN A 11 2.88 6.63 -7.96
CA ASN A 11 3.25 6.29 -6.59
C ASN A 11 2.17 5.50 -5.83
N LEU A 12 1.04 5.18 -6.46
CA LEU A 12 -0.12 4.58 -5.78
C LEU A 12 0.21 3.23 -5.14
N GLY A 13 1.01 2.40 -5.81
CA GLY A 13 1.44 1.13 -5.26
C GLY A 13 2.27 1.27 -3.97
N VAL A 14 3.17 2.26 -3.92
CA VAL A 14 3.94 2.59 -2.72
C VAL A 14 3.04 3.09 -1.60
N ILE A 15 2.04 3.91 -1.92
CA ILE A 15 1.05 4.41 -0.94
C ILE A 15 0.28 3.24 -0.32
N ILE A 16 -0.13 2.25 -1.11
CA ILE A 16 -0.83 1.05 -0.61
C ILE A 16 0.08 0.25 0.32
N VAL A 17 1.36 0.08 -0.03
CA VAL A 17 2.35 -0.56 0.86
C VAL A 17 2.47 0.20 2.18
N LEU A 18 2.61 1.52 2.15
CA LEU A 18 2.67 2.34 3.36
C LEU A 18 1.41 2.21 4.23
N GLY A 19 0.24 2.02 3.61
CA GLY A 19 -1.00 1.70 4.31
C GLY A 19 -0.91 0.39 5.10
N GLY A 20 -0.32 -0.67 4.52
CA GLY A 20 -0.07 -1.93 5.23
C GLY A 20 0.85 -1.75 6.44
N THR A 21 1.90 -0.94 6.31
CA THR A 21 2.80 -0.61 7.43
C THR A 21 2.08 0.17 8.52
N ALA A 22 1.21 1.12 8.15
CA ALA A 22 0.42 1.90 9.10
C ALA A 22 -0.57 1.02 9.89
N VAL A 23 -1.21 0.04 9.23
CA VAL A 23 -2.07 -0.94 9.89
C VAL A 23 -1.29 -1.73 10.94
N LEU A 24 -0.11 -2.25 10.59
CA LEU A 24 0.73 -2.98 11.54
C LEU A 24 1.15 -2.11 12.73
N ALA A 25 1.61 -0.88 12.46
CA ALA A 25 1.99 0.06 13.50
C ALA A 25 0.82 0.35 14.46
N ALA A 26 -0.38 0.64 13.93
CA ALA A 26 -1.56 0.88 14.74
C ALA A 26 -1.96 -0.33 15.60
N THR A 27 -1.91 -1.54 15.02
CA THR A 27 -2.23 -2.77 15.77
C THR A 27 -1.21 -3.07 16.86
N GLN A 28 0.05 -2.66 16.68
CA GLN A 28 1.09 -2.78 17.70
C GLN A 28 0.86 -1.83 18.88
N PHE A 29 0.50 -0.57 18.63
CA PHE A 29 0.23 0.40 19.70
C PHE A 29 -1.04 0.07 20.50
N THR A 30 -1.97 -0.67 19.91
CA THR A 30 -3.22 -1.11 20.58
C THR A 30 -3.10 -2.46 21.27
N GLY A 31 -1.97 -3.17 21.12
CA GLY A 31 -1.79 -4.53 21.65
C GLY A 31 -2.65 -5.59 20.96
N ASN A 32 -3.31 -5.28 19.84
CA ASN A 32 -4.19 -6.18 19.10
C ASN A 32 -3.51 -6.77 17.85
N LEU A 33 -2.22 -7.12 17.96
CA LEU A 33 -1.49 -7.76 16.87
C LEU A 33 -1.97 -9.22 16.77
N SER A 34 -2.77 -9.52 15.74
CA SER A 34 -3.29 -10.87 15.48
C SER A 34 -2.87 -11.37 14.09
N ASN A 35 -2.93 -12.68 13.88
CA ASN A 35 -2.62 -13.29 12.58
C ASN A 35 -3.51 -12.73 11.46
N THR A 36 -4.75 -12.34 11.76
CA THR A 36 -5.64 -11.68 10.81
C THR A 36 -5.07 -10.34 10.36
N TRP A 37 -4.57 -9.52 11.29
CA TRP A 37 -3.97 -8.22 10.95
C TRP A 37 -2.65 -8.37 10.19
N LEU A 38 -1.85 -9.37 10.53
CA LEU A 38 -0.65 -9.73 9.77
C LEU A 38 -1.00 -10.13 8.33
N LEU A 39 -2.05 -10.93 8.12
CA LEU A 39 -2.53 -11.30 6.79
C LEU A 39 -3.08 -10.12 5.99
N VAL A 40 -3.80 -9.20 6.64
CA VAL A 40 -4.29 -7.97 6.00
C VAL A 40 -3.12 -7.11 5.52
N ALA A 41 -2.10 -6.90 6.36
CA ALA A 41 -0.92 -6.14 5.99
C ALA A 41 -0.11 -6.83 4.89
N ALA A 42 0.07 -8.15 4.97
CA ALA A 42 0.71 -8.93 3.92
C ALA A 42 -0.04 -8.82 2.59
N GLY A 43 -1.37 -8.89 2.61
CA GLY A 43 -2.23 -8.66 1.45
C GLY A 43 -2.06 -7.26 0.87
N LEU A 44 -2.02 -6.22 1.71
CA LEU A 44 -1.76 -4.84 1.29
C LEU A 44 -0.38 -4.69 0.65
N PHE A 45 0.66 -5.33 1.19
CA PHE A 45 2.00 -5.30 0.59
C PHE A 45 2.02 -5.95 -0.79
N VAL A 46 1.43 -7.14 -0.94
CA VAL A 46 1.35 -7.82 -2.23
C VAL A 46 0.54 -7.00 -3.24
N LEU A 47 -0.64 -6.51 -2.85
CA LEU A 47 -1.48 -5.67 -3.72
C LEU A 47 -0.81 -4.36 -4.08
N GLY A 48 -0.08 -3.73 -3.16
CA GLY A 48 0.67 -2.51 -3.41
C GLY A 48 1.78 -2.72 -4.45
N MET A 49 2.53 -3.83 -4.34
CA MET A 49 3.54 -4.19 -5.34
C MET A 49 2.93 -4.49 -6.71
N LEU A 50 1.85 -5.29 -6.76
CA LEU A 50 1.14 -5.58 -8.02
C LEU A 50 0.62 -4.30 -8.67
N THR A 51 0.04 -3.41 -7.88
CA THR A 51 -0.43 -2.09 -8.34
C THR A 51 0.73 -1.27 -8.89
N GLN A 52 1.87 -1.23 -8.20
CA GLN A 52 3.05 -0.50 -8.67
C GLN A 52 3.54 -1.01 -10.02
N ILE A 53 3.63 -2.34 -10.19
CA ILE A 53 4.03 -2.96 -11.47
C ILE A 53 3.03 -2.61 -12.58
N TYR A 54 1.73 -2.72 -12.29
CA TYR A 54 0.69 -2.47 -13.29
C TYR A 54 0.63 -1.00 -13.71
N VAL A 55 0.65 -0.07 -12.74
CA VAL A 55 0.62 1.36 -12.99
C VAL A 55 1.87 1.80 -13.75
N ASN A 56 3.06 1.37 -13.33
CA ASN A 56 4.30 1.73 -14.03
C ASN A 56 4.36 1.22 -15.48
N LYS A 57 3.59 0.18 -15.83
CA LYS A 57 3.45 -0.33 -17.21
C LYS A 57 2.37 0.37 -18.03
N ARG A 58 1.44 1.10 -17.40
CA ARG A 58 0.25 1.69 -18.05
C ARG A 58 0.29 3.20 -18.10
N VAL A 59 0.99 3.81 -17.14
CA VAL A 59 1.12 5.24 -16.98
C VAL A 59 2.56 5.59 -17.40
N ASP A 60 2.78 5.75 -18.70
CA ASP A 60 4.00 6.35 -19.24
C ASP A 60 4.03 7.86 -18.97
#